data_AF-A0A917NJN8-F1
#
_entry.id   AF-A0A917NJN8-F1
#
_cell.length_a   1.000
_cell.length_b   1.000
_cell.length_c   1.000
_cell.angle_alpha   90.00
_cell.angle_beta   90.00
_cell.angle_gamma   90.00
#
_symmetry.space_group_name_H-M   'P 1'
#
loop_
_entity.id
_entity.type
_entity.pdbx_description
1 polymer ?
#
loop_
_entity_poly.entity_id
_entity_poly.type
_entity_poly.pdbx_seq_one_letter_code
_entity_poly.pdbx_strand_id
1 'polypeptide(L)'
;MNSSTLSDNLHEVLGEVRRLRRRFARTAPAEWDPVTAAAELSVQVGHLALCVLRRQGRDVGDLEDTQRPITDVGDELADVALAALSIAVLADADPDSSSRKPPPAGDEVEAFLRLLVAAGTLSETAMVVCRYRHRPNGLLLPLSEAASRVITACEALANHLGLDLLAEFRSMAVDADAFLKSRGDGE
;
A
#
# COMPACT_ATOMS: atom_id res chain seq x y z
N MET A 1 1.41 -14.54 22.16
CA MET A 1 1.70 -13.10 22.26
C MET A 1 0.71 -12.42 21.33
N ASN A 2 -0.11 -11.49 21.81
CA ASN A 2 -0.95 -10.68 20.92
C ASN A 2 -0.02 -9.70 20.21
N SER A 3 0.41 -10.03 18.99
CA SER A 3 1.10 -9.04 18.16
C SER A 3 0.07 -7.98 17.74
N SER A 4 0.45 -6.72 17.83
CA SER A 4 -0.43 -5.61 17.48
C SER A 4 -0.44 -5.45 15.97
N THR A 5 -1.62 -5.39 15.36
CA THR A 5 -1.75 -5.31 13.90
C THR A 5 -1.54 -3.89 13.38
N LEU A 6 -1.31 -3.71 12.08
CA LEU A 6 -1.26 -2.38 11.46
C LEU A 6 -2.61 -1.66 11.68
N SER A 7 -3.70 -2.39 11.55
CA SER A 7 -5.07 -1.96 11.80
C SER A 7 -5.26 -1.43 13.23
N ASP A 8 -4.70 -2.08 14.24
CA ASP A 8 -4.79 -1.65 15.64
C ASP A 8 -4.06 -0.31 15.88
N ASN A 9 -3.04 -0.01 15.05
CA ASN A 9 -2.19 1.18 15.15
C ASN A 9 -2.50 2.20 14.04
N LEU A 10 -3.69 2.13 13.41
CA LEU A 10 -3.99 2.95 12.24
C LEU A 10 -3.81 4.46 12.49
N HIS A 11 -4.12 4.95 13.70
CA HIS A 11 -3.95 6.37 14.01
C HIS A 11 -2.48 6.81 13.96
N GLU A 12 -1.57 6.03 14.58
CA GLU A 12 -0.13 6.26 14.52
C GLU A 12 0.34 6.19 13.07
N VAL A 13 -0.02 5.11 12.38
CA VAL A 13 0.38 4.85 11.00
C VAL A 13 -0.09 5.95 10.06
N LEU A 14 -1.32 6.44 10.16
CA LEU A 14 -1.79 7.59 9.39
C LEU A 14 -1.02 8.87 9.71
N GLY A 15 -0.61 9.07 10.96
CA GLY A 15 0.29 10.15 11.36
C GLY A 15 1.62 10.09 10.61
N GLU A 16 2.22 8.91 10.52
CA GLU A 16 3.44 8.65 9.78
C GLU A 16 3.26 8.89 8.27
N VAL A 17 2.17 8.38 7.67
CA VAL A 17 1.86 8.60 6.25
C VAL A 17 1.73 10.09 5.95
N ARG A 18 0.98 10.85 6.77
CA ARG A 18 0.86 12.31 6.63
C ARG A 18 2.21 13.02 6.75
N ARG A 19 3.10 12.54 7.62
CA ARG A 19 4.47 13.07 7.72
C ARG A 19 5.26 12.80 6.45
N LEU A 20 5.33 11.54 6.02
CA LEU A 20 6.07 11.11 4.83
C LEU A 20 5.58 11.84 3.58
N ARG A 21 4.26 11.93 3.36
CA ARG A 21 3.68 12.64 2.22
C ARG A 21 4.11 14.11 2.14
N ARG A 22 4.13 14.82 3.28
CA ARG A 22 4.62 16.21 3.34
C ARG A 22 6.11 16.33 3.03
N ARG A 23 6.93 15.35 3.44
CA ARG A 23 8.37 15.36 3.14
C ARG A 23 8.65 15.02 1.67
N PHE A 24 8.01 13.98 1.13
CA PHE A 24 8.15 13.60 -0.28
C PHE A 24 7.59 14.63 -1.25
N ALA A 25 6.65 15.48 -0.84
CA ALA A 25 6.18 16.60 -1.67
C ALA A 25 7.31 17.53 -2.13
N ARG A 26 8.43 17.60 -1.39
CA ARG A 26 9.61 18.41 -1.76
C ARG A 26 10.45 17.78 -2.88
N THR A 27 10.32 16.46 -3.08
CA THR A 27 11.10 15.72 -4.08
C THR A 27 10.30 15.41 -5.34
N ALA A 28 8.98 15.64 -5.31
CA ALA A 28 8.09 15.35 -6.42
C ALA A 28 8.12 16.50 -7.46
N PRO A 29 8.06 16.21 -8.76
CA PRO A 29 7.99 17.24 -9.80
C PRO A 29 6.63 17.96 -9.84
N ALA A 30 5.61 17.40 -9.19
CA ALA A 30 4.27 17.96 -9.07
C ALA A 30 3.62 17.51 -7.76
N GLU A 31 2.61 18.25 -7.30
CA GLU A 31 1.77 17.85 -6.17
C GLU A 31 0.99 16.57 -6.52
N TRP A 32 0.90 15.66 -5.57
CA TRP A 32 0.17 14.41 -5.75
C TRP A 32 -1.30 14.60 -5.38
N ASP A 33 -2.18 14.11 -6.25
CA ASP A 33 -3.59 13.88 -5.95
C ASP A 33 -3.83 12.39 -5.59
N PRO A 34 -5.04 12.02 -5.12
CA PRO A 34 -5.36 10.62 -4.83
C PRO A 34 -5.14 9.66 -6.02
N VAL A 35 -5.26 10.14 -7.26
CA VAL A 35 -5.06 9.31 -8.46
C VAL A 35 -3.59 9.04 -8.72
N THR A 36 -2.72 9.99 -8.42
CA THR A 36 -1.26 9.80 -8.46
C THR A 36 -0.84 8.73 -7.45
N ALA A 37 -1.39 8.77 -6.22
CA ALA A 37 -1.16 7.71 -5.23
C ALA A 37 -1.79 6.36 -5.65
N ALA A 38 -2.88 6.35 -6.41
CA ALA A 38 -3.47 5.14 -6.98
C ALA A 38 -2.63 4.52 -8.10
N ALA A 39 -1.94 5.35 -8.89
CA ALA A 39 -0.95 4.89 -9.85
C ALA A 39 0.25 4.25 -9.12
N GLU A 40 0.75 4.90 -8.06
CA GLU A 40 1.80 4.36 -7.20
C GLU A 40 1.40 3.02 -6.58
N LEU A 41 0.17 2.90 -6.07
CA LEU A 41 -0.35 1.63 -5.54
C LEU A 41 -0.27 0.49 -6.56
N SER A 42 -0.50 0.78 -7.85
CA SER A 42 -0.41 -0.22 -8.92
C SER A 42 1.04 -0.66 -9.17
N VAL A 43 2.00 0.28 -9.06
CA VAL A 43 3.44 -0.03 -9.14
C VAL A 43 3.84 -0.95 -7.99
N GLN A 44 3.47 -0.61 -6.76
CA GLN A 44 3.84 -1.37 -5.57
C GLN A 44 3.20 -2.77 -5.53
N VAL A 45 1.97 -2.92 -6.02
CA VAL A 45 1.37 -4.25 -6.20
C VAL A 45 2.15 -5.09 -7.23
N GLY A 46 2.67 -4.46 -8.29
CA GLY A 46 3.54 -5.13 -9.27
C GLY A 46 4.86 -5.59 -8.67
N HIS A 47 5.51 -4.73 -7.89
CA HIS A 47 6.73 -5.06 -7.16
C HIS A 47 6.53 -6.22 -6.17
N LEU A 48 5.45 -6.17 -5.38
CA LEU A 48 5.07 -7.25 -4.48
C LEU A 48 4.85 -8.57 -5.23
N ALA A 49 4.22 -8.53 -6.42
CA ALA A 49 4.03 -9.71 -7.26
C ALA A 49 5.36 -10.35 -7.66
N LEU A 50 6.37 -9.55 -8.03
CA LEU A 50 7.72 -10.03 -8.35
C LEU A 50 8.36 -10.72 -7.13
N CYS A 51 8.26 -10.11 -5.95
CA CYS A 51 8.77 -10.69 -4.71
C CYS A 51 8.10 -12.03 -4.38
N VAL A 52 6.77 -12.13 -4.52
CA VAL A 52 6.02 -13.37 -4.31
C VAL A 52 6.43 -14.45 -5.31
N LEU A 53 6.53 -14.13 -6.60
CA LEU A 53 6.98 -15.08 -7.63
C LEU A 53 8.37 -15.64 -7.32
N ARG A 54 9.32 -14.77 -6.93
CA ARG A 54 10.68 -15.17 -6.58
C ARG A 54 10.70 -16.11 -5.37
N ARG A 55 9.91 -15.81 -4.33
CA ARG A 55 9.79 -16.67 -3.14
C ARG A 55 9.25 -18.06 -3.47
N GLN A 56 8.41 -18.16 -4.50
CA GLN A 56 7.91 -19.44 -5.02
C GLN A 56 8.91 -20.17 -5.94
N GLY A 57 10.16 -19.67 -6.05
CA GLY A 57 11.22 -20.28 -6.84
C GLY A 57 11.06 -20.07 -8.35
N ARG A 58 10.26 -19.08 -8.78
CA ARG A 58 10.13 -18.72 -10.19
C ARG A 58 11.32 -17.87 -10.62
N ASP A 59 11.79 -18.09 -11.84
CA ASP A 59 12.69 -17.17 -12.51
C ASP A 59 11.91 -15.92 -12.93
N VAL A 60 12.41 -14.78 -12.51
CA VAL A 60 11.80 -13.46 -12.65
C VAL A 60 12.72 -12.50 -13.40
N GLY A 61 13.86 -12.98 -13.93
CA GLY A 61 14.86 -12.14 -14.59
C GLY A 61 14.32 -11.31 -15.76
N ASP A 62 13.37 -11.85 -16.53
CA ASP A 62 12.72 -11.15 -17.65
C ASP A 62 11.70 -10.09 -17.20
N LEU A 63 11.32 -10.08 -15.93
CA LEU A 63 10.32 -9.17 -15.35
C LEU A 63 10.96 -8.07 -14.48
N GLU A 64 12.27 -8.16 -14.23
CA GLU A 64 12.98 -7.28 -13.32
C GLU A 64 13.75 -6.17 -14.03
N ASP A 65 13.77 -5.00 -13.39
CA ASP A 65 14.78 -3.98 -13.67
C ASP A 65 16.05 -4.31 -12.87
N THR A 66 17.07 -4.82 -13.55
CA THR A 66 18.36 -5.15 -12.91
C THR A 66 19.08 -3.95 -12.29
N GLN A 67 18.70 -2.72 -12.63
CA GLN A 67 19.25 -1.51 -12.00
C GLN A 67 18.53 -1.14 -10.70
N ARG A 68 17.36 -1.74 -10.43
CA ARG A 68 16.52 -1.49 -9.27
C ARG A 68 15.98 -2.83 -8.73
N PRO A 69 16.84 -3.64 -8.08
CA PRO A 69 16.43 -4.95 -7.60
C PRO A 69 15.36 -4.81 -6.51
N ILE A 70 14.22 -5.44 -6.74
CA ILE A 70 13.07 -5.51 -5.82
C ILE A 70 13.07 -6.88 -5.18
N THR A 71 13.53 -7.00 -3.93
CA THR A 71 13.85 -8.31 -3.33
C THR A 71 13.17 -8.61 -2.01
N ASP A 72 12.69 -7.59 -1.30
CA ASP A 72 12.12 -7.77 0.04
C ASP A 72 10.59 -7.76 -0.01
N VAL A 73 9.97 -8.91 0.27
CA VAL A 73 8.50 -9.01 0.26
C VAL A 73 7.84 -8.22 1.39
N GLY A 74 8.53 -8.02 2.52
CA GLY A 74 8.03 -7.24 3.66
C GLY A 74 7.96 -5.77 3.32
N ASP A 75 9.04 -5.24 2.74
CA ASP A 75 9.14 -3.86 2.28
C ASP A 75 8.08 -3.55 1.21
N GLU A 76 7.97 -4.38 0.16
CA GLU A 76 6.98 -4.15 -0.90
C GLU A 76 5.53 -4.24 -0.39
N LEU A 77 5.26 -5.10 0.60
CA LEU A 77 3.93 -5.17 1.22
C LEU A 77 3.63 -3.94 2.09
N ALA A 78 4.64 -3.41 2.78
CA ALA A 78 4.56 -2.16 3.52
C ALA A 78 4.33 -0.97 2.58
N ASP A 79 4.98 -0.95 1.41
CA ASP A 79 4.81 0.07 0.38
C ASP A 79 3.40 0.06 -0.24
N VAL A 80 2.82 -1.13 -0.45
CA VAL A 80 1.40 -1.25 -0.83
C VAL A 80 0.49 -0.61 0.24
N ALA A 81 0.75 -0.87 1.52
CA ALA A 81 -0.01 -0.26 2.61
C ALA A 81 0.18 1.27 2.65
N LEU A 82 1.42 1.77 2.48
CA LEU A 82 1.73 3.20 2.40
C LEU A 82 1.01 3.88 1.24
N ALA A 83 1.04 3.29 0.04
CA ALA A 83 0.38 3.85 -1.14
C ALA A 83 -1.14 3.91 -0.94
N ALA A 84 -1.75 2.85 -0.40
CA ALA A 84 -3.18 2.80 -0.10
C ALA A 84 -3.61 3.87 0.92
N LEU A 85 -2.85 4.02 2.01
CA LEU A 85 -3.12 5.04 3.03
C LEU A 85 -2.84 6.45 2.52
N SER A 86 -1.90 6.62 1.58
CA SER A 86 -1.64 7.90 0.92
C SER A 86 -2.85 8.37 0.13
N ILE A 87 -3.58 7.46 -0.54
CA ILE A 87 -4.84 7.80 -1.24
C ILE A 87 -5.85 8.34 -0.23
N ALA A 88 -6.05 7.66 0.91
CA ALA A 88 -6.95 8.08 1.98
C ALA A 88 -6.57 9.45 2.55
N VAL A 89 -5.29 9.66 2.86
CA VAL A 89 -4.77 10.93 3.38
C VAL A 89 -4.96 12.09 2.40
N LEU A 90 -4.67 11.87 1.11
CA LEU A 90 -4.81 12.90 0.08
C LEU A 90 -6.29 13.22 -0.23
N ALA A 91 -7.20 12.28 0.02
CA ALA A 91 -8.63 12.47 -0.15
C ALA A 91 -9.35 12.96 1.12
N ASP A 92 -8.63 13.19 2.22
CA ASP A 92 -9.17 13.51 3.55
C ASP A 92 -10.25 12.52 4.01
N ALA A 93 -9.99 11.22 3.80
CA ALA A 93 -10.93 10.14 4.04
C ALA A 93 -10.26 8.98 4.79
N ASP A 94 -10.16 9.11 6.11
CA ASP A 94 -9.55 8.11 6.97
C ASP A 94 -10.23 6.72 6.83
N PRO A 95 -9.46 5.62 6.81
CA PRO A 95 -10.04 4.28 6.65
C PRO A 95 -11.02 3.93 7.77
N ASP A 96 -12.16 3.35 7.38
CA ASP A 96 -13.23 2.98 8.31
C ASP A 96 -12.88 1.71 9.09
N SER A 97 -12.59 1.84 10.39
CA SER A 97 -12.27 0.72 11.27
C SER A 97 -13.43 -0.24 11.48
N SER A 98 -14.69 0.21 11.34
CA SER A 98 -15.89 -0.61 11.54
C SER A 98 -16.19 -1.54 10.36
N SER A 99 -15.66 -1.22 9.18
CA SER A 99 -15.81 -2.02 7.95
C SER A 99 -14.87 -3.23 7.87
N ARG A 100 -13.89 -3.32 8.79
CA ARG A 100 -12.86 -4.36 8.78
C ARG A 100 -13.46 -5.70 9.16
N LYS A 101 -13.42 -6.65 8.23
CA LYS A 101 -13.78 -8.04 8.46
C LYS A 101 -12.59 -8.89 8.06
N PRO A 102 -12.12 -9.81 8.92
CA PRO A 102 -11.11 -10.77 8.53
C PRO A 102 -11.56 -11.45 7.23
N PRO A 103 -10.70 -11.54 6.21
CA PRO A 103 -11.06 -12.27 5.01
C PRO A 103 -11.25 -13.75 5.36
N PRO A 104 -12.01 -14.49 4.53
CA PRO A 104 -12.10 -15.94 4.68
C PRO A 104 -10.70 -16.55 4.64
N ALA A 105 -10.51 -17.69 5.31
CA ALA A 105 -9.29 -18.48 5.18
C ALA A 105 -9.10 -18.90 3.72
N GLY A 106 -7.91 -18.69 3.18
CA GLY A 106 -7.50 -19.05 1.82
C GLY A 106 -6.04 -19.47 1.79
N ASP A 107 -5.46 -19.64 0.61
CA ASP A 107 -4.01 -19.79 0.44
C ASP A 107 -3.33 -18.44 0.13
N GLU A 108 -2.00 -18.44 0.00
CA GLU A 108 -1.20 -17.25 -0.31
C GLU A 108 -1.63 -16.60 -1.64
N VAL A 109 -1.95 -17.40 -2.65
CA VAL A 109 -2.37 -16.91 -3.97
C VAL A 109 -3.73 -16.21 -3.86
N GLU A 110 -4.68 -16.81 -3.14
CA GLU A 110 -5.97 -16.21 -2.90
C GLU A 110 -5.84 -14.91 -2.09
N ALA A 111 -4.98 -14.88 -1.07
CA ALA A 111 -4.70 -13.67 -0.30
C ALA A 111 -4.12 -12.54 -1.18
N PHE A 112 -3.18 -12.86 -2.07
CA PHE A 112 -2.64 -11.91 -3.03
C PHE A 112 -3.70 -11.42 -4.04
N LEU A 113 -4.52 -12.33 -4.59
CA LEU A 113 -5.60 -11.95 -5.51
C LEU A 113 -6.63 -11.05 -4.84
N ARG A 114 -6.95 -11.29 -3.57
CA ARG A 114 -7.83 -10.42 -2.77
C ARG A 114 -7.21 -9.02 -2.59
N LEU A 115 -5.91 -8.93 -2.34
CA LEU A 115 -5.19 -7.66 -2.29
C LEU A 115 -5.25 -6.93 -3.63
N LEU A 116 -4.98 -7.62 -4.74
CA LEU A 116 -5.05 -7.06 -6.09
C LEU A 116 -6.44 -6.48 -6.39
N VAL A 117 -7.51 -7.22 -6.06
CA VAL A 117 -8.91 -6.76 -6.24
C VAL A 117 -9.21 -5.56 -5.35
N ALA A 118 -8.78 -5.57 -4.09
CA ALA A 118 -8.97 -4.46 -3.17
C ALA A 118 -8.25 -3.19 -3.65
N ALA A 119 -7.00 -3.33 -4.10
CA ALA A 119 -6.20 -2.24 -4.63
C ALA A 119 -6.85 -1.64 -5.89
N GLY A 120 -7.31 -2.49 -6.82
CA GLY A 120 -8.05 -2.03 -8.01
C GLY A 120 -9.34 -1.27 -7.66
N THR A 121 -10.07 -1.74 -6.65
CA THR A 121 -11.30 -1.07 -6.17
C THR A 121 -11.01 0.30 -5.55
N LEU A 122 -9.94 0.41 -4.75
CA LEU A 122 -9.51 1.70 -4.18
C LEU A 122 -9.07 2.67 -5.27
N SER A 123 -8.28 2.20 -6.24
CA SER A 123 -7.84 3.00 -7.38
C SER A 123 -9.01 3.49 -8.23
N GLU A 124 -9.98 2.63 -8.54
CA GLU A 124 -11.20 3.04 -9.26
C GLU A 124 -11.99 4.10 -8.48
N THR A 125 -12.11 3.92 -7.15
CA THR A 125 -12.77 4.88 -6.27
C THR A 125 -12.07 6.23 -6.29
N ALA A 126 -10.74 6.26 -6.20
CA ALA A 126 -9.94 7.48 -6.30
C ALA A 126 -10.16 8.18 -7.64
N MET A 127 -10.13 7.44 -8.75
CA MET A 127 -10.38 7.99 -10.09
C MET A 127 -11.78 8.62 -10.22
N VAL A 128 -12.81 8.01 -9.64
CA VAL A 128 -14.17 8.56 -9.68
C VAL A 128 -14.29 9.80 -8.81
N VAL A 129 -13.74 9.79 -7.59
CA VAL A 129 -13.74 10.95 -6.67
C VAL A 129 -13.03 12.15 -7.30
N CYS A 130 -11.91 11.91 -8.00
CA CYS A 130 -11.13 12.94 -8.68
C CYS A 130 -11.61 13.22 -10.12
N ARG A 131 -12.75 12.66 -10.56
CA ARG A 131 -13.38 12.89 -11.87
C ARG A 131 -12.56 12.48 -13.10
N TYR A 132 -11.59 11.59 -12.95
CA TYR A 132 -10.87 10.96 -14.06
C TYR A 132 -11.64 9.79 -14.68
N ARG A 133 -12.69 9.31 -14.00
CA ARG A 133 -13.55 8.23 -14.49
C ARG A 133 -15.02 8.49 -14.16
N HIS A 134 -15.92 8.02 -15.03
CA HIS A 134 -17.35 8.01 -14.74
C HIS A 134 -17.66 7.02 -13.61
N ARG A 135 -18.69 7.31 -12.82
CA ARG A 135 -19.18 6.36 -11.81
C ARG A 135 -19.72 5.10 -12.51
N PRO A 136 -19.28 3.88 -12.14
CA PRO A 136 -19.80 2.66 -12.74
C PRO A 136 -21.27 2.43 -12.35
N ASN A 137 -21.99 1.65 -13.16
CA ASN A 137 -23.38 1.26 -12.87
C ASN A 137 -23.51 0.27 -11.70
N GLY A 138 -22.39 -0.33 -11.26
CA GLY A 138 -22.33 -1.27 -10.15
C GLY A 138 -22.06 -0.59 -8.79
N LEU A 139 -21.69 -1.41 -7.80
CA LEU A 139 -21.31 -0.92 -6.48
C LEU A 139 -19.92 -0.27 -6.55
N LEU A 140 -19.87 1.01 -6.22
CA LEU A 140 -18.64 1.71 -5.89
C LEU A 140 -18.60 1.93 -4.39
N LEU A 141 -17.54 1.43 -3.74
CA LEU A 141 -17.38 1.59 -2.29
C LEU A 141 -17.00 3.04 -1.95
N PRO A 142 -17.37 3.53 -0.75
CA PRO A 142 -16.75 4.73 -0.19
C PRO A 142 -15.23 4.56 -0.08
N LEU A 143 -14.48 5.65 -0.25
CA LEU A 143 -13.01 5.60 -0.24
C LEU A 143 -12.45 5.06 1.09
N SER A 144 -13.02 5.47 2.22
CA SER A 144 -12.65 4.98 3.56
C SER A 144 -12.84 3.46 3.71
N GLU A 145 -13.91 2.90 3.14
CA GLU A 145 -14.15 1.46 3.14
C GLU A 145 -13.19 0.73 2.19
N ALA A 146 -12.99 1.27 0.98
CA ALA A 146 -12.06 0.68 0.00
C ALA A 146 -10.62 0.65 0.55
N ALA A 147 -10.18 1.72 1.22
CA ALA A 147 -8.87 1.78 1.87
C ALA A 147 -8.76 0.74 3.00
N SER A 148 -9.77 0.61 3.86
CA SER A 148 -9.80 -0.43 4.89
C SER A 148 -9.69 -1.83 4.31
N ARG A 149 -10.33 -2.12 3.18
CA ARG A 149 -10.23 -3.43 2.52
C ARG A 149 -8.82 -3.74 2.03
N VAL A 150 -8.09 -2.75 1.52
CA VAL A 150 -6.67 -2.95 1.14
C VAL A 150 -5.83 -3.27 2.36
N ILE A 151 -6.00 -2.53 3.46
CA ILE A 151 -5.25 -2.77 4.70
C ILE A 151 -5.51 -4.17 5.27
N THR A 152 -6.77 -4.56 5.34
CA THR A 152 -7.15 -5.91 5.78
C THR A 152 -6.60 -7.00 4.85
N ALA A 153 -6.53 -6.74 3.54
CA ALA A 153 -5.92 -7.69 2.59
C ALA A 153 -4.39 -7.78 2.75
N CYS A 154 -3.71 -6.66 3.02
CA CYS A 154 -2.28 -6.67 3.36
C CYS A 154 -2.01 -7.48 4.62
N GLU A 155 -2.81 -7.30 5.68
CA GLU A 155 -2.65 -8.06 6.93
C GLU A 155 -2.88 -9.56 6.73
N ALA A 156 -3.87 -9.93 5.92
CA ALA A 156 -4.10 -11.33 5.57
C ALA A 156 -2.93 -11.93 4.81
N LEU A 157 -2.41 -11.22 3.81
CA LEU A 157 -1.25 -11.68 3.05
C LEU A 157 0.01 -11.77 3.94
N ALA A 158 0.25 -10.78 4.81
CA ALA A 158 1.34 -10.81 5.79
C ALA A 158 1.27 -12.05 6.68
N ASN A 159 0.08 -12.40 7.18
CA ASN A 159 -0.12 -13.61 7.98
C ASN A 159 0.24 -14.89 7.21
N HIS A 160 -0.12 -14.98 5.92
CA HIS A 160 0.26 -16.12 5.07
C HIS A 160 1.77 -16.19 4.83
N LEU A 161 2.43 -15.03 4.71
CA LEU A 161 3.86 -14.93 4.48
C LEU A 161 4.70 -15.05 5.78
N GLY A 162 4.05 -15.04 6.95
CA GLY A 162 4.72 -15.07 8.26
C GLY A 162 5.40 -13.75 8.61
N LEU A 163 4.87 -12.62 8.11
CA LEU A 163 5.43 -11.28 8.29
C LEU A 163 4.69 -10.49 9.38
N ASP A 164 5.41 -9.61 10.08
CA ASP A 164 4.80 -8.59 10.95
C ASP A 164 4.68 -7.29 10.17
N LEU A 165 3.53 -7.09 9.52
CA LEU A 165 3.29 -5.93 8.66
C LEU A 165 3.50 -4.58 9.35
N LEU A 166 3.21 -4.49 10.66
CA LEU A 166 3.45 -3.24 11.40
C LEU A 166 4.95 -2.99 11.59
N ALA A 167 5.72 -4.04 11.87
CA ALA A 167 7.18 -3.93 11.98
C ALA A 167 7.81 -3.57 10.62
N GLU A 168 7.38 -4.22 9.54
CA GLU A 168 7.84 -3.91 8.17
C GLU A 168 7.53 -2.45 7.81
N PHE A 169 6.30 -1.99 8.07
CA PHE A 169 5.90 -0.60 7.82
C PHE A 169 6.76 0.41 8.60
N ARG A 170 7.07 0.12 9.86
CA ARG A 170 7.94 0.99 10.67
C ARG A 170 9.38 1.00 10.16
N SER A 171 9.90 -0.14 9.71
CA SER A 171 11.24 -0.21 9.10
C SER A 171 11.31 0.62 7.82
N MET A 172 10.37 0.40 6.90
CA MET A 172 10.25 1.15 5.65
C MET A 172 10.12 2.67 5.91
N ALA A 173 9.34 3.09 6.90
CA ALA A 173 9.21 4.51 7.23
C ALA A 173 10.53 5.13 7.73
N VAL A 174 11.36 4.37 8.46
CA VAL A 174 12.70 4.80 8.90
C VAL A 174 13.63 4.94 7.70
N ASP A 175 13.62 3.98 6.78
CA ASP A 175 14.45 4.00 5.58
C ASP A 175 14.08 5.14 4.63
N ALA A 176 12.77 5.38 4.43
CA ALA A 176 12.25 6.53 3.70
C ALA A 176 12.72 7.85 4.34
N ASP A 177 12.70 7.95 5.66
CA ASP A 177 13.16 9.14 6.37
C ASP A 177 14.67 9.37 6.21
N ALA A 178 15.48 8.30 6.20
CA ALA A 178 16.92 8.35 5.97
C ALA A 178 17.25 8.78 4.54
N PHE A 179 16.55 8.22 3.55
CA PHE A 179 16.64 8.63 2.14
C PHE A 179 16.29 10.11 1.95
N LEU A 180 15.21 10.58 2.58
CA LEU A 180 14.81 11.98 2.47
C LEU A 180 15.81 12.93 3.15
N LYS A 181 16.54 12.49 4.18
CA LYS A 181 17.61 13.28 4.81
C LYS A 181 18.82 13.40 3.89
N SER A 182 19.25 12.28 3.28
CA SER A 182 20.41 12.30 2.36
C SER A 182 20.21 13.17 1.12
N ARG A 183 18.95 13.43 0.73
CA ARG A 183 18.59 14.39 -0.32
C ARG A 183 18.39 15.83 0.16
N GLY A 184 18.09 16.04 1.44
CA GLY A 184 17.86 17.35 2.05
C GLY A 184 19.14 18.06 2.50
N ASP A 185 20.21 17.32 2.79
CA ASP A 185 21.52 17.89 3.17
C ASP A 185 22.36 18.36 1.95
N GLY A 186 21.73 18.48 0.78
CA GLY A 186 22.33 18.90 -0.49
C GLY A 186 21.88 20.28 -1.00
N GLU A 187 21.12 21.04 -0.20
CA GLU A 187 20.82 22.47 -0.43
C GLU A 187 21.70 23.40 0.41
#